data_AF-A0AA41VVH4-F1
#
_entry.id   AF-A0AA41VVH4-F1
#
_cell.length_a   1.000
_cell.length_b   1.000
_cell.length_c   1.000
_cell.angle_alpha   90.00
_cell.angle_beta   90.00
_cell.angle_gamma   90.00
#
_symmetry.space_group_name_H-M   'P 1'
#
loop_
_entity.id
_entity.type
_entity.pdbx_description
1 polymer ?
#
loop_
_entity_poly.entity_id
_entity_poly.type
_entity_poly.pdbx_seq_one_letter_code
_entity_poly.pdbx_strand_id
1 'polypeptide(L)'
;MSWTIFSLHFIFIIVALYNWSIQQGFFICGLILSLYISLIIHPKRNETIEEQHELEAEVREIRRNDRVGWSRELVEKKEGEIAALEKKYGMLEISYMVSSFLSMLLICGGVVSLRYSY
;
A
#
# COMPACT_ATOMS: atom_id res chain seq x y z
N MET A 1 -12.53 4.58 -54.82
CA MET A 1 -12.86 3.78 -53.62
C MET A 1 -11.63 3.49 -52.72
N SER A 2 -10.48 4.14 -52.92
CA SER A 2 -9.21 3.76 -52.27
C SER A 2 -8.78 4.64 -51.08
N TRP A 3 -9.26 5.89 -50.99
CA TRP A 3 -8.78 6.86 -49.99
C TRP A 3 -9.49 6.74 -48.63
N THR A 4 -10.77 6.35 -48.63
CA THR A 4 -11.56 6.16 -47.40
C THR A 4 -11.08 4.96 -46.58
N ILE A 5 -10.71 3.87 -47.25
CA ILE A 5 -10.17 2.66 -46.62
C ILE A 5 -8.80 2.96 -46.00
N PHE A 6 -7.91 3.65 -46.73
CA PHE A 6 -6.59 4.03 -46.21
C PHE A 6 -6.68 4.96 -44.99
N SER A 7 -7.61 5.93 -45.02
CA SER A 7 -7.88 6.84 -43.90
C SER A 7 -8.39 6.10 -42.66
N LEU A 8 -9.30 5.12 -42.84
CA LEU A 8 -9.81 4.30 -41.74
C LEU A 8 -8.72 3.44 -41.08
N HIS A 9 -7.83 2.83 -41.88
CA HIS A 9 -6.69 2.08 -41.33
C HIS A 9 -5.72 2.97 -40.56
N PHE A 10 -5.46 4.18 -41.05
CA PHE A 10 -4.58 5.12 -40.38
C PHE A 10 -5.14 5.59 -39.03
N ILE A 11 -6.44 5.88 -38.96
CA ILE A 11 -7.13 6.20 -37.70
C ILE A 11 -7.07 5.01 -36.73
N PHE A 12 -7.28 3.78 -37.23
CA PHE A 12 -7.22 2.58 -36.40
C PHE A 12 -5.83 2.36 -35.79
N ILE A 13 -4.76 2.60 -36.57
CA ILE A 13 -3.37 2.52 -36.10
C ILE A 13 -3.10 3.57 -35.02
N ILE A 14 -3.55 4.82 -35.20
CA ILE A 14 -3.38 5.87 -34.19
C ILE A 14 -4.10 5.51 -32.89
N VAL A 15 -5.34 5.01 -32.97
CA VAL A 15 -6.12 4.58 -31.80
C VAL A 15 -5.45 3.40 -31.09
N ALA A 16 -4.91 2.43 -31.84
CA ALA A 16 -4.17 1.31 -31.28
C ALA A 16 -2.88 1.74 -30.57
N LEU A 17 -2.11 2.66 -31.16
CA LEU A 17 -0.89 3.21 -30.54
C LEU A 17 -1.19 4.02 -29.28
N TYR A 18 -2.30 4.77 -29.27
CA TYR A 18 -2.74 5.54 -28.11
C TYR A 18 -3.18 4.61 -26.95
N ASN A 19 -3.96 3.57 -27.24
CA ASN A 19 -4.33 2.55 -26.26
C ASN A 19 -3.13 1.80 -25.70
N TRP A 20 -2.15 1.46 -26.55
CA TRP A 20 -0.89 0.82 -26.12
C TRP A 20 -0.12 1.70 -25.13
N SER A 21 -0.02 2.99 -25.40
CA SER A 21 0.69 3.96 -24.52
C SER A 21 -0.01 4.11 -23.16
N ILE A 22 -1.34 4.16 -23.14
CA ILE A 22 -2.14 4.18 -21.91
C ILE A 22 -1.91 2.91 -21.10
N GLN A 23 -1.86 1.76 -21.77
CA GLN A 23 -1.70 0.47 -21.13
C GLN A 23 -0.33 0.29 -20.48
N GLN A 24 0.75 0.70 -21.15
CA GLN A 24 2.09 0.74 -20.57
C GLN A 24 2.13 1.66 -19.34
N GLY A 25 1.41 2.78 -19.39
CA GLY A 25 1.24 3.69 -18.26
C GLY A 25 0.62 3.00 -17.03
N PHE A 26 -0.48 2.27 -17.21
CA PHE A 26 -1.12 1.52 -16.12
C PHE A 26 -0.20 0.46 -15.50
N PHE A 27 0.53 -0.27 -16.35
CA PHE A 27 1.46 -1.29 -15.90
C PHE A 27 2.64 -0.71 -15.10
N ILE A 28 3.25 0.37 -15.59
CA ILE A 28 4.34 1.08 -14.90
C ILE A 28 3.85 1.67 -13.58
N CYS A 29 2.68 2.30 -13.55
CA CYS A 29 2.08 2.81 -12.32
C CYS A 29 1.86 1.70 -11.29
N GLY A 30 1.35 0.54 -11.72
CA GLY A 30 1.19 -0.63 -10.86
C GLY A 30 2.50 -1.14 -10.28
N LEU A 31 3.56 -1.22 -11.08
CA LEU A 31 4.90 -1.61 -10.61
C LEU A 31 5.48 -0.61 -9.60
N ILE A 32 5.35 0.69 -9.86
CA ILE A 32 5.81 1.74 -8.93
C ILE A 32 5.08 1.63 -7.59
N LEU A 33 3.76 1.43 -7.60
CA LEU A 33 2.96 1.22 -6.40
C LEU A 33 3.38 -0.05 -5.65
N SER A 34 3.64 -1.15 -6.36
CA SER A 34 4.13 -2.39 -5.76
C SER A 34 5.50 -2.22 -5.07
N LEU A 35 6.42 -1.48 -5.71
CA LEU A 35 7.71 -1.14 -5.12
C LEU A 35 7.55 -0.21 -3.91
N TYR A 36 6.66 0.78 -3.97
CA TYR A 36 6.35 1.68 -2.86
C TYR A 36 5.82 0.92 -1.63
N ILE A 37 4.93 -0.04 -1.83
CA ILE A 37 4.42 -0.92 -0.76
C ILE A 37 5.57 -1.68 -0.11
N SER A 38 6.45 -2.27 -0.92
CA SER A 38 7.57 -3.09 -0.43
C SER A 38 8.63 -2.27 0.30
N LEU A 39 8.97 -1.08 -0.20
CA LEU A 39 10.07 -0.26 0.32
C LEU A 39 9.66 0.68 1.46
N ILE A 40 8.39 1.09 1.55
CA ILE A 40 7.97 2.13 2.50
C ILE A 40 6.95 1.60 3.49
N ILE A 41 5.90 0.92 3.02
CA ILE A 41 4.82 0.46 3.90
C ILE A 41 5.28 -0.74 4.75
N HIS A 42 5.98 -1.69 4.14
CA HIS A 42 6.46 -2.91 4.80
C HIS A 42 7.41 -2.64 5.99
N PRO A 43 8.50 -1.86 5.85
CA PRO A 43 9.40 -1.58 6.97
C PRO A 43 8.69 -0.78 8.07
N LYS A 44 7.91 0.25 7.70
CA LYS A 44 7.18 1.08 8.66
C LYS A 44 6.16 0.28 9.50
N ARG A 45 5.55 -0.75 8.90
CA ARG A 45 4.66 -1.67 9.61
C ARG A 45 5.41 -2.48 10.64
N ASN A 46 6.55 -3.03 10.25
CA ASN A 46 7.37 -3.85 11.15
C ASN A 46 7.91 -3.02 12.31
N GLU A 47 8.41 -1.81 12.04
CA GLU A 47 8.87 -0.87 13.06
C GLU A 47 7.75 -0.55 14.07
N THR A 48 6.52 -0.29 13.60
CA THR A 48 5.39 0.02 14.49
C THR A 48 5.01 -1.17 15.38
N ILE A 49 5.07 -2.40 14.85
CA ILE A 49 4.80 -3.62 15.62
C ILE A 49 5.88 -3.85 16.68
N GLU A 50 7.15 -3.65 16.31
CA GLU A 50 8.29 -3.83 17.20
C GLU A 50 8.24 -2.82 18.35
N GLU A 51 7.98 -1.55 18.06
CA GLU A 51 7.80 -0.49 19.06
C GLU A 51 6.65 -0.83 20.03
N GLN A 52 5.51 -1.32 19.51
CA GLN A 52 4.40 -1.75 20.35
C GLN A 52 4.80 -2.91 21.29
N HIS A 53 5.49 -3.93 20.77
CA HIS A 53 5.92 -5.07 21.57
C HIS A 53 6.92 -4.69 22.66
N GLU A 54 7.83 -3.76 22.37
CA GLU A 54 8.79 -3.24 23.34
C GLU A 54 8.08 -2.49 24.47
N LEU A 55 7.13 -1.60 24.14
CA LEU A 55 6.31 -0.90 25.11
C LEU A 55 5.45 -1.85 25.98
N GLU A 56 4.86 -2.87 25.38
CA GLU A 56 4.12 -3.90 26.12
C GLU A 56 5.01 -4.71 27.07
N ALA A 57 6.26 -4.98 26.69
CA ALA A 57 7.24 -5.62 27.56
C ALA A 57 7.61 -4.72 28.75
N GLU A 58 7.87 -3.43 28.49
CA GLU A 58 8.20 -2.43 29.51
C GLU A 58 7.06 -2.27 30.53
N VAL A 59 5.81 -2.17 30.06
CA VAL A 59 4.62 -2.09 30.94
C VAL A 59 4.48 -3.33 31.82
N ARG A 60 4.72 -4.53 31.26
CA ARG A 60 4.68 -5.78 32.02
C ARG A 60 5.78 -5.84 33.08
N GLU A 61 6.98 -5.36 32.76
CA GLU A 61 8.09 -5.29 33.70
C GLU A 61 7.82 -4.30 34.84
N ILE A 62 7.32 -3.11 34.52
CA ILE A 62 6.93 -2.09 35.50
C ILE A 62 5.86 -2.67 36.45
N ARG A 63 4.79 -3.27 35.91
CA ARG A 63 3.73 -3.90 36.72
C ARG A 63 4.24 -5.04 37.60
N ARG A 64 5.27 -5.78 37.16
CA ARG A 64 5.87 -6.87 37.95
C ARG A 64 6.70 -6.33 39.11
N ASN A 65 7.40 -5.21 38.92
CA ASN A 65 8.23 -4.58 39.95
C ASN A 65 7.46 -3.62 40.87
N ASP A 66 6.30 -3.12 40.45
CA ASP A 66 5.52 -2.17 41.23
C ASP A 66 4.66 -2.85 42.31
N ARG A 67 5.28 -3.11 43.46
CA ARG A 67 4.59 -3.71 44.64
C ARG A 67 3.72 -2.73 45.42
N VAL A 68 3.83 -1.42 45.16
CA VAL A 68 3.23 -0.36 46.02
C VAL A 68 2.33 0.61 45.22
N GLY A 69 2.22 0.46 43.89
CA GLY A 69 1.34 1.27 43.05
C GLY A 69 1.91 2.65 42.70
N TRP A 70 3.22 2.85 42.85
CA TRP A 70 3.90 4.12 42.58
C TRP A 70 4.02 4.40 41.07
N SER A 71 3.88 3.37 40.24
CA SER A 71 4.03 3.48 38.79
C SER A 71 2.70 3.61 38.04
N ARG A 72 1.57 3.75 38.74
CA ARG A 72 0.23 3.73 38.12
C ARG A 72 0.05 4.78 37.02
N GLU A 73 0.53 6.01 37.27
CA GLU A 73 0.52 7.10 36.29
C GLU A 73 1.47 6.83 35.10
N LEU A 74 2.61 6.19 35.35
CA LEU A 74 3.59 5.81 34.32
C LEU A 74 3.04 4.70 33.42
N VAL A 75 2.38 3.70 34.01
CA VAL A 75 1.69 2.60 33.30
C VAL A 75 0.55 3.14 32.46
N GLU A 76 -0.29 4.02 33.01
CA GLU A 76 -1.41 4.63 32.28
C GLU A 76 -0.93 5.46 31.08
N LYS A 77 0.17 6.20 31.24
CA LYS A 77 0.80 6.92 30.12
C LYS A 77 1.29 5.97 29.03
N LYS A 78 2.00 4.90 29.40
CA LYS A 78 2.54 3.90 28.46
C LYS A 78 1.43 3.11 27.76
N GLU A 79 0.33 2.83 28.45
CA GLU A 79 -0.88 2.25 27.85
C GLU A 79 -1.54 3.19 26.85
N GLY A 80 -1.53 4.50 27.11
CA GLY A 80 -1.95 5.51 26.14
C GLY A 80 -1.06 5.55 24.89
N GLU A 81 0.26 5.38 25.06
CA GLU A 81 1.21 5.28 23.94
C GLU A 81 0.97 4.01 23.10
N ILE A 82 0.70 2.87 23.75
CA ILE A 82 0.31 1.61 23.08
C ILE A 82 -0.98 1.79 22.28
N ALA A 83 -2.03 2.38 22.86
CA ALA A 83 -3.29 2.61 22.16
C ALA A 83 -3.13 3.57 20.95
N ALA A 84 -2.25 4.56 21.06
CA ALA A 84 -1.92 5.45 19.95
C ALA A 84 -1.16 4.71 18.83
N LEU A 85 -0.23 3.81 19.19
CA LEU A 85 0.49 2.95 18.25
C LEU A 85 -0.45 1.95 17.56
N GLU A 86 -1.37 1.32 18.29
CA GLU A 86 -2.38 0.41 17.74
C GLU A 86 -3.26 1.12 16.70
N LYS A 87 -3.67 2.37 16.98
CA LYS A 87 -4.40 3.20 16.01
C LYS A 87 -3.56 3.52 14.76
N LYS A 88 -2.27 3.83 14.92
CA LYS A 88 -1.35 4.06 13.78
C LYS A 88 -1.18 2.78 12.95
N TYR A 89 -1.03 1.64 13.61
CA TYR A 89 -0.95 0.33 12.98
C TYR A 89 -2.20 0.04 12.14
N GLY A 90 -3.39 0.22 12.71
CA GLY A 90 -4.66 0.03 11.99
C GLY A 90 -4.79 0.92 10.75
N MET A 91 -4.37 2.19 10.83
CA MET A 91 -4.33 3.07 9.66
C MET A 91 -3.33 2.61 8.59
N LEU A 92 -2.17 2.11 9.01
CA LEU A 92 -1.14 1.61 8.11
C LEU A 92 -1.58 0.31 7.42
N GLU A 93 -2.28 -0.57 8.12
CA GLU A 93 -2.86 -1.80 7.59
C GLU A 93 -3.95 -1.52 6.54
N ILE A 94 -4.82 -0.54 6.79
CA ILE A 94 -5.79 -0.05 5.80
C ILE A 94 -5.06 0.49 4.57
N SER A 95 -4.03 1.33 4.76
CA SER A 95 -3.25 1.89 3.65
C SER A 95 -2.56 0.80 2.83
N TYR A 96 -2.05 -0.25 3.48
CA TYR A 96 -1.47 -1.42 2.83
C TYR A 96 -2.51 -2.18 1.98
N MET A 97 -3.69 -2.48 2.53
CA MET A 97 -4.77 -3.16 1.79
C MET A 97 -5.19 -2.35 0.56
N VAL A 98 -5.44 -1.06 0.73
CA VAL A 98 -5.85 -0.16 -0.36
C VAL A 98 -4.79 -0.11 -1.45
N SER A 99 -3.53 0.07 -1.07
CA SER A 99 -2.41 0.15 -2.02
C SER A 99 -2.20 -1.18 -2.76
N SER A 100 -2.30 -2.31 -2.06
CA SER A 100 -2.17 -3.65 -2.65
C SER A 100 -3.29 -3.94 -3.65
N PHE A 101 -4.53 -3.59 -3.29
CA PHE A 101 -5.68 -3.73 -4.18
C PHE A 101 -5.56 -2.83 -5.41
N LEU A 102 -5.14 -1.57 -5.23
CA LEU A 102 -4.91 -0.64 -6.34
C LEU A 102 -3.79 -1.13 -7.26
N SER A 103 -2.68 -1.60 -6.69
CA SER A 103 -1.58 -2.21 -7.45
C SER A 103 -2.07 -3.39 -8.29
N MET A 104 -2.86 -4.28 -7.71
CA MET A 104 -3.44 -5.42 -8.43
C MET A 104 -4.37 -4.96 -9.56
N LEU A 105 -5.23 -3.97 -9.33
CA LEU A 105 -6.13 -3.42 -10.36
C LEU A 105 -5.36 -2.77 -11.51
N LEU A 106 -4.30 -2.01 -11.22
CA LEU A 106 -3.49 -1.34 -12.24
C LEU A 106 -2.70 -2.35 -13.08
N ILE A 107 -2.15 -3.39 -12.44
CA ILE A 107 -1.44 -4.46 -13.15
C ILE A 107 -2.44 -5.29 -13.97
N CYS A 108 -3.55 -5.76 -13.39
CA CYS A 108 -4.56 -6.55 -14.11
C CYS A 108 -5.23 -5.75 -15.24
N GLY A 109 -5.54 -4.47 -15.03
CA GLY A 109 -6.05 -3.56 -16.07
C GLY A 109 -5.05 -3.39 -17.21
N GLY A 110 -3.75 -3.27 -16.87
CA GLY A 110 -2.66 -3.30 -17.84
C GLY A 110 -2.54 -4.62 -18.60
N VAL A 111 -2.86 -5.77 -17.99
CA VAL A 111 -2.78 -7.09 -18.64
C VAL A 111 -4.01 -7.41 -19.51
N VAL A 112 -5.23 -7.04 -19.08
CA VAL A 112 -6.47 -7.30 -19.84
C VAL A 112 -6.47 -6.55 -21.16
N SER A 113 -5.97 -5.31 -21.20
CA SER A 113 -5.82 -4.54 -22.45
C SER A 113 -4.83 -5.17 -23.46
N LEU A 114 -3.89 -6.01 -22.98
CA LEU A 114 -2.89 -6.71 -23.81
C LEU A 114 -3.51 -7.88 -24.58
N ARG A 115 -4.59 -8.46 -24.04
CA ARG A 115 -5.31 -9.58 -24.65
C ARG A 115 -6.36 -9.13 -25.68
N TYR A 116 -6.79 -7.86 -25.65
CA TYR A 116 -7.74 -7.27 -26.61
C TYR A 116 -7.08 -6.40 -27.69
N SER A 117 -5.75 -6.25 -27.68
CA SER A 117 -5.00 -5.53 -28.72
C SER A 117 -4.45 -6.44 -29.84
N TYR A 118 -4.89 -7.71 -29.90
CA TYR A 118 -4.59 -8.66 -30.98
C TYR A 118 -5.82 -8.90 -31.86
#